data_AF-A0A1Y3BS71-F1
#
_entry.id   AF-A0A1Y3BS71-F1
#
_cell.length_a   1.000
_cell.length_b   1.000
_cell.length_c   1.000
_cell.angle_alpha   90.00
_cell.angle_beta   90.00
_cell.angle_gamma   90.00
#
_symmetry.space_group_name_H-M   'P 1'
#
loop_
_entity.id
_entity.type
_entity.pdbx_description
1 polymer ?
#
loop_
_entity_poly.entity_id
_entity_poly.type
_entity_poly.pdbx_seq_one_letter_code
_entity_poly.pdbx_strand_id
1 'polypeptide(L)'
;ELLGETSEERERCAIRSRYQCARLIGALAFYLTEPNGTPSPLNGVIESNNSESSTIIQDPLDSFACLLLIHLNSKSAIQRMCSAWVIQKWATAKIDRQGERQPHWITNNDNDRKATESPPPPLQLHKGLADRCIESLEEQIFFDEISAYVSRVQYNFRELLTTLRTNKVQFNDTELTGKTVYTFPQINSVIYDLQHRSLIEMKRKLNENRKPNTKLKSLIECVEEKILITRRAVTDLNQLTTSYSIGVKSSLASSLIEWRFLPDRLSPIIKPVMDSIKQEDNEQLQRGSASSLVKLLNIFCERTYSNSVQSTPISKIINNLITYLCSDRNFTPEVRLSIDNNNKNNGGDGDKTNAQYGIFALENMQRIAEINTALRRSNSMNIKNRQNNQPPDDTTT
;
A
#
# COMPACT_ATOMS: atom_id res chain seq x y z
N GLU A 1 23.88 10.95 -12.27
CA GLU A 1 22.51 11.34 -11.88
C GLU A 1 21.86 11.98 -13.11
N LEU A 2 20.83 11.36 -13.69
CA LEU A 2 20.03 12.06 -14.71
C LEU A 2 19.27 13.19 -14.00
N LEU A 3 19.48 14.42 -14.45
CA LEU A 3 18.81 15.61 -13.95
C LEU A 3 17.29 15.48 -14.15
N GLY A 4 16.53 15.38 -13.07
CA GLY A 4 15.08 15.64 -13.07
C GLY A 4 14.20 14.62 -12.36
N GLU A 5 14.66 13.39 -12.11
CA GLU A 5 13.79 12.38 -11.48
C GLU A 5 13.74 12.57 -9.95
N THR A 6 12.56 12.91 -9.45
CA THR A 6 12.26 12.96 -8.01
C THR A 6 12.47 11.58 -7.38
N SER A 7 12.72 11.52 -6.07
CA SER A 7 12.89 10.24 -5.36
C SER A 7 11.65 9.34 -5.53
N GLU A 8 10.46 9.94 -5.59
CA GLU A 8 9.20 9.25 -5.79
C GLU A 8 9.08 8.62 -7.19
N GLU A 9 9.51 9.33 -8.24
CA GLU A 9 9.51 8.80 -9.60
C GLU A 9 10.46 7.61 -9.75
N ARG A 10 11.65 7.69 -9.14
CA ARG A 10 12.59 6.56 -9.13
C ARG A 10 11.99 5.33 -8.45
N GLU A 11 11.29 5.53 -7.34
CA GLU A 11 10.61 4.45 -6.63
C GLU A 11 9.48 3.84 -7.46
N ARG A 12 8.65 4.67 -8.10
CA ARG A 12 7.61 4.21 -9.04
C ARG A 12 8.19 3.37 -10.18
N CYS A 13 9.28 3.82 -10.78
CA CYS A 13 9.99 3.09 -11.83
C CYS A 13 10.54 1.75 -11.32
N ALA A 14 11.15 1.73 -10.12
CA ALA A 14 11.66 0.51 -9.52
C ALA A 14 10.56 -0.52 -9.24
N ILE A 15 9.43 -0.09 -8.68
CA ILE A 15 8.26 -0.95 -8.45
C ILE A 15 7.72 -1.50 -9.77
N ARG A 16 7.57 -0.63 -10.79
CA ARG A 16 7.10 -1.03 -12.11
C ARG A 16 8.01 -2.10 -12.72
N SER A 17 9.32 -1.91 -12.69
CA SER A 17 10.29 -2.86 -13.23
C SER A 17 10.21 -4.21 -12.51
N ARG A 18 10.20 -4.22 -11.17
CA ARG A 18 10.05 -5.44 -10.37
C ARG A 18 8.74 -6.18 -10.69
N TYR A 19 7.65 -5.44 -10.85
CA TYR A 19 6.37 -6.02 -11.22
C TYR A 19 6.38 -6.65 -12.63
N GLN A 20 7.04 -6.02 -13.61
CA GLN A 20 7.21 -6.63 -14.94
C GLN A 20 8.07 -7.89 -14.89
N CYS A 21 9.14 -7.90 -14.09
CA CYS A 21 9.92 -9.12 -13.86
C CYS A 21 9.07 -10.22 -13.22
N ALA A 22 8.25 -9.89 -12.22
CA ALA A 22 7.36 -10.86 -11.59
C ALA A 22 6.32 -11.43 -12.57
N ARG A 23 5.80 -10.60 -13.48
CA ARG A 23 4.92 -11.06 -14.58
C ARG A 23 5.61 -12.05 -15.50
N LEU A 24 6.84 -11.76 -15.91
CA LEU A 24 7.61 -12.66 -16.76
C LEU A 24 7.88 -13.99 -16.07
N ILE A 25 8.38 -13.97 -14.84
CA ILE A 25 8.69 -15.17 -14.06
C ILE A 25 7.41 -15.99 -13.80
N GLY A 26 6.31 -15.35 -13.43
CA GLY A 26 5.03 -16.03 -13.22
C GLY A 26 4.50 -16.70 -14.49
N ALA A 27 4.63 -16.04 -15.65
CA ALA A 27 4.23 -16.63 -16.93
C ALA A 27 5.09 -17.85 -17.34
N LEU A 28 6.37 -17.85 -16.94
CA LEU A 28 7.28 -18.98 -17.15
C LEU A 28 7.02 -20.12 -16.15
N ALA A 29 6.66 -19.81 -14.90
CA ALA A 29 6.37 -20.79 -13.87
C ALA A 29 5.24 -21.76 -14.26
N PHE A 30 4.30 -21.33 -15.11
CA PHE A 30 3.30 -22.21 -15.70
C PHE A 30 3.91 -23.45 -16.39
N TYR A 31 5.01 -23.29 -17.13
CA TYR A 31 5.65 -24.39 -17.86
C TYR A 31 6.34 -25.41 -16.94
N LEU A 32 6.56 -25.05 -15.67
CA LEU A 32 7.05 -25.98 -14.65
C LEU A 32 5.93 -26.87 -14.10
N THR A 33 4.66 -26.51 -14.32
CA THR A 33 3.51 -27.11 -13.62
C THR A 33 2.57 -27.91 -14.51
N GLU A 34 2.69 -27.75 -15.82
CA GLU A 34 1.95 -28.57 -16.77
C GLU A 34 2.81 -29.78 -17.16
N PRO A 35 2.29 -31.01 -17.02
CA PRO A 35 2.91 -32.19 -17.60
C PRO A 35 2.80 -32.03 -19.12
N ASN A 36 3.85 -31.50 -19.75
CA ASN A 36 3.90 -31.45 -21.20
C ASN A 36 3.72 -32.89 -21.71
N GLY A 37 2.71 -33.12 -22.55
CA GLY A 37 2.58 -34.35 -23.35
C GLY A 37 3.70 -34.54 -24.37
N THR A 38 4.79 -33.78 -24.26
CA THR A 38 6.05 -33.98 -24.95
C THR A 38 7.13 -34.31 -23.90
N PRO A 39 7.90 -35.38 -24.09
CA PRO A 39 9.04 -35.66 -23.24
C PRO A 39 10.06 -34.54 -23.48
N SER A 40 10.02 -33.51 -22.63
CA SER A 40 11.07 -32.50 -22.59
C SER A 40 12.33 -33.20 -22.05
N PRO A 41 13.50 -33.02 -22.66
CA PRO A 41 14.73 -33.77 -22.34
C PRO A 41 15.29 -33.47 -20.93
N LEU A 42 14.59 -32.65 -20.13
CA LEU A 42 14.93 -32.36 -18.74
C LEU A 42 14.27 -33.31 -17.74
N ASN A 43 13.27 -34.10 -18.16
CA ASN A 43 12.83 -35.27 -17.40
C ASN A 43 13.71 -36.44 -17.81
N GLY A 44 14.89 -36.53 -17.19
CA GLY A 44 15.77 -37.67 -17.31
C GLY A 44 15.06 -38.94 -16.84
N VAL A 45 14.51 -39.70 -17.79
CA VAL A 45 14.34 -41.13 -17.63
C VAL A 45 15.75 -41.70 -17.60
N ILE A 46 16.36 -41.75 -16.41
CA ILE A 46 17.50 -42.62 -16.16
C ILE A 46 16.89 -43.96 -15.75
N GLU A 47 16.94 -44.92 -16.67
CA GLU A 47 16.81 -46.33 -16.33
C GLU A 47 17.83 -46.63 -15.22
N SER A 48 17.32 -46.95 -14.04
CA SER A 48 18.11 -47.30 -12.86
C SER A 48 18.74 -48.67 -13.04
N ASN A 49 19.87 -48.72 -13.74
CA ASN A 49 20.86 -49.76 -13.57
C ASN A 49 21.88 -49.28 -12.52
N ASN A 50 21.75 -49.86 -11.33
CA ASN A 50 22.78 -50.05 -10.29
C ASN A 50 24.01 -49.13 -10.32
N SER A 51 24.08 -48.19 -9.37
CA SER A 51 25.20 -48.02 -8.41
C SER A 51 25.25 -46.58 -7.88
N GLU A 52 25.07 -46.44 -6.57
CA GLU A 52 25.66 -45.44 -5.67
C GLU A 52 26.05 -44.07 -6.26
N SER A 53 25.06 -43.20 -6.45
CA SER A 53 25.14 -41.75 -6.25
C SER A 53 23.71 -41.20 -6.33
N SER A 54 23.07 -41.04 -5.18
CA SER A 54 21.70 -40.53 -5.06
C SER A 54 21.66 -39.03 -5.39
N THR A 55 21.76 -38.68 -6.67
CA THR A 55 21.48 -37.32 -7.12
C THR A 55 19.99 -37.09 -6.88
N ILE A 56 19.65 -36.27 -5.88
CA ILE A 56 18.27 -35.90 -5.56
C ILE A 56 17.73 -35.14 -6.78
N ILE A 57 17.01 -35.84 -7.68
CA ILE A 57 16.24 -35.19 -8.75
C ILE A 57 15.01 -34.59 -8.07
N GLN A 58 15.15 -33.38 -7.53
CA GLN A 58 14.06 -32.63 -6.94
C GLN A 58 13.12 -32.19 -8.07
N ASP A 59 11.81 -32.39 -7.92
CA ASP A 59 10.81 -31.93 -8.89
C ASP A 59 11.07 -30.42 -9.20
N PRO A 60 11.16 -30.01 -10.48
CA PRO A 60 11.33 -28.60 -10.84
C PRO A 60 10.31 -27.67 -10.17
N LEU A 61 9.08 -28.15 -9.96
CA LEU A 61 8.04 -27.41 -9.24
C LEU A 61 8.38 -27.22 -7.76
N ASP A 62 8.81 -28.29 -7.08
CA ASP A 62 9.21 -28.24 -5.67
C ASP A 62 10.44 -27.36 -5.47
N SER A 63 11.38 -27.39 -6.41
CA SER A 63 12.56 -26.53 -6.41
C SER A 63 12.17 -25.05 -6.55
N PHE A 64 11.26 -24.73 -7.47
CA PHE A 64 10.75 -23.37 -7.64
C PHE A 64 9.95 -22.90 -6.42
N ALA A 65 9.12 -23.77 -5.84
CA ALA A 65 8.40 -23.48 -4.61
C ALA A 65 9.37 -23.22 -3.44
N CYS A 66 10.44 -24.00 -3.31
CA CYS A 66 11.47 -23.79 -2.30
C CYS A 66 12.14 -22.41 -2.43
N LEU A 67 12.47 -22.00 -3.66
CA LEU A 67 13.04 -20.67 -3.94
C LEU A 67 12.09 -19.54 -3.51
N LEU A 68 10.80 -19.65 -3.85
CA LEU A 68 9.80 -18.67 -3.42
C LEU A 68 9.62 -18.65 -1.90
N LEU A 69 9.66 -19.81 -1.24
CA LEU A 69 9.58 -19.91 0.22
C LEU A 69 10.74 -19.20 0.92
N ILE A 70 11.96 -19.30 0.40
CA ILE A 70 13.13 -18.57 0.95
C ILE A 70 12.85 -17.07 1.00
N HIS A 71 12.34 -16.51 -0.10
CA HIS A 71 12.02 -15.09 -0.20
C HIS A 71 10.80 -14.69 0.63
N LEU A 72 9.77 -15.54 0.72
CA LEU A 72 8.61 -15.33 1.59
C LEU A 72 8.98 -15.34 3.07
N ASN A 73 10.03 -16.08 3.47
CA ASN A 73 10.52 -16.12 4.85
C ASN A 73 11.56 -15.04 5.17
N SER A 74 12.05 -14.30 4.16
CA SER A 74 13.04 -13.23 4.36
C SER A 74 12.52 -12.09 5.23
N LYS A 75 13.40 -11.22 5.73
CA LYS A 75 13.02 -9.97 6.40
C LYS A 75 12.90 -8.78 5.45
N SER A 76 13.05 -9.00 4.13
CA SER A 76 12.89 -7.94 3.13
C SER A 76 11.42 -7.83 2.71
N ALA A 77 10.84 -6.65 2.90
CA ALA A 77 9.51 -6.35 2.37
C ALA A 77 9.48 -6.51 0.85
N ILE A 78 10.53 -6.04 0.17
CA ILE A 78 10.63 -6.08 -1.29
C ILE A 78 10.64 -7.53 -1.80
N GLN A 79 11.43 -8.41 -1.18
CA GLN A 79 11.50 -9.82 -1.58
C GLN A 79 10.14 -10.51 -1.39
N ARG A 80 9.49 -10.32 -0.24
CA ARG A 80 8.15 -10.87 0.02
C ARG A 80 7.11 -10.38 -0.99
N MET A 81 7.11 -9.08 -1.30
CA MET A 81 6.21 -8.51 -2.32
C MET A 81 6.46 -9.11 -3.70
N CYS A 82 7.72 -9.20 -4.13
CA CYS A 82 8.07 -9.76 -5.44
C CYS A 82 7.64 -11.22 -5.54
N SER A 83 7.88 -12.03 -4.51
CA SER A 83 7.42 -13.43 -4.47
C SER A 83 5.90 -13.54 -4.54
N ALA A 84 5.17 -12.71 -3.80
CA ALA A 84 3.72 -12.68 -3.87
C ALA A 84 3.21 -12.31 -5.27
N TRP A 85 3.85 -11.35 -5.94
CA TRP A 85 3.51 -11.01 -7.33
C TRP A 85 3.83 -12.14 -8.31
N VAL A 86 4.95 -12.84 -8.13
CA VAL A 86 5.27 -14.01 -8.96
C VAL A 86 4.20 -15.09 -8.79
N ILE A 87 3.80 -15.39 -7.56
CA ILE A 87 2.73 -16.36 -7.26
C ILE A 87 1.41 -15.91 -7.90
N GLN A 88 1.07 -14.63 -7.78
CA GLN A 88 -0.14 -14.07 -8.41
C GLN A 88 -0.09 -14.23 -9.94
N LYS A 89 1.01 -13.85 -10.58
CA LYS A 89 1.12 -13.87 -12.05
C LYS A 89 1.24 -15.28 -12.61
N TRP A 90 1.74 -16.20 -11.82
CA TRP A 90 1.68 -17.62 -12.13
C TRP A 90 0.23 -18.14 -12.16
N ALA A 91 -0.63 -17.77 -11.20
CA ALA A 91 -2.06 -18.09 -11.29
C ALA A 91 -2.72 -17.45 -12.52
N THR A 92 -2.49 -16.15 -12.76
CA THR A 92 -3.06 -15.47 -13.94
C THR A 92 -2.65 -16.18 -15.24
N ALA A 93 -1.38 -16.54 -15.40
CA ALA A 93 -0.91 -17.26 -16.59
C ALA A 93 -1.55 -18.64 -16.74
N LYS A 94 -1.86 -19.33 -15.64
CA LYS A 94 -2.59 -20.59 -15.64
C LYS A 94 -4.03 -20.40 -16.08
N ILE A 95 -4.72 -19.39 -15.56
CA ILE A 95 -6.11 -19.04 -15.94
C ILE A 95 -6.19 -18.66 -17.41
N ASP A 96 -5.30 -17.77 -17.88
CA ASP A 96 -5.30 -17.27 -19.26
C ASP A 96 -5.11 -18.40 -20.29
N ARG A 97 -4.28 -19.41 -19.95
CA ARG A 97 -3.96 -20.54 -20.85
C ARG A 97 -4.94 -21.69 -20.78
N GLN A 98 -5.53 -21.95 -19.60
CA GLN A 98 -6.58 -22.97 -19.43
C GLN A 98 -7.97 -22.48 -19.89
N GLY A 99 -8.08 -21.20 -20.27
CA GLY A 99 -9.32 -20.54 -20.64
C GLY A 99 -10.02 -19.96 -19.41
N GLU A 100 -10.31 -18.66 -19.44
CA GLU A 100 -11.00 -18.00 -18.34
C GLU A 100 -12.43 -18.56 -18.21
N ARG A 101 -12.75 -19.13 -17.04
CA ARG A 101 -14.10 -19.60 -16.74
C ARG A 101 -15.01 -18.39 -16.57
N GLN A 102 -15.84 -18.09 -17.57
CA GLN A 102 -16.96 -17.16 -17.41
C GLN A 102 -17.84 -17.64 -16.24
N PRO A 103 -18.28 -16.77 -15.32
CA PRO A 103 -19.14 -17.17 -14.23
C PRO A 103 -20.43 -17.80 -14.77
N HIS A 104 -20.80 -18.98 -14.27
CA HIS A 104 -21.94 -19.78 -14.78
C HIS A 104 -23.27 -19.05 -14.78
N TRP A 105 -23.42 -18.04 -13.93
CA TRP A 105 -24.62 -17.21 -13.80
C TRP A 105 -24.66 -16.04 -14.80
N ILE A 106 -23.62 -15.85 -15.62
CA ILE A 106 -23.56 -14.85 -16.71
C ILE A 106 -23.88 -15.50 -18.08
N THR A 107 -23.58 -16.78 -18.26
CA THR A 107 -23.87 -17.53 -19.50
C THR A 107 -25.35 -17.92 -19.58
N ASN A 108 -26.15 -17.11 -20.26
CA ASN A 108 -27.58 -17.36 -20.52
C ASN A 108 -27.84 -18.38 -21.66
N ASN A 109 -26.81 -18.90 -22.34
CA ASN A 109 -27.01 -19.79 -23.49
C ASN A 109 -26.88 -21.26 -23.10
N ASP A 110 -28.00 -21.98 -23.16
CA ASP A 110 -28.09 -23.43 -22.97
C ASP A 110 -27.21 -24.25 -23.94
N ASN A 111 -26.75 -23.64 -25.04
CA ASN A 111 -25.89 -24.29 -26.04
C ASN A 111 -24.41 -24.41 -25.61
N ASP A 112 -23.89 -23.53 -24.75
CA ASP A 112 -22.54 -23.65 -24.20
C ASP A 112 -22.45 -24.65 -23.03
N ARG A 113 -23.60 -25.03 -22.45
CA ARG A 113 -23.69 -26.01 -21.36
C ARG A 113 -23.27 -27.43 -21.77
N LYS A 114 -23.26 -27.73 -23.07
CA LYS A 114 -22.89 -29.05 -23.62
C LYS A 114 -21.46 -29.12 -24.19
N ALA A 115 -20.79 -27.99 -24.39
CA ALA A 115 -19.46 -27.94 -25.02
C ALA A 115 -18.29 -27.96 -24.01
N THR A 116 -18.55 -27.85 -22.70
CA THR A 116 -17.50 -27.99 -21.68
C THR A 116 -17.29 -29.46 -21.33
N GLU A 117 -16.58 -30.16 -22.20
CA GLU A 117 -16.00 -31.48 -21.93
C GLU A 117 -15.08 -31.38 -20.70
N SER A 118 -15.54 -31.92 -19.57
CA SER A 118 -14.86 -31.98 -18.26
C SER A 118 -14.46 -30.62 -17.64
N PRO A 119 -14.76 -30.38 -16.35
CA PRO A 119 -14.26 -29.17 -15.68
C PRO A 119 -12.72 -29.19 -15.71
N PRO A 120 -12.05 -28.09 -16.11
CA PRO A 120 -10.60 -28.01 -16.02
C PRO A 120 -10.18 -28.26 -14.57
N PRO A 121 -9.03 -28.93 -14.35
CA PRO A 121 -8.59 -29.30 -13.01
C PRO A 121 -8.51 -28.05 -12.12
N PRO A 122 -8.90 -28.15 -10.84
CA PRO A 122 -8.89 -27.01 -9.93
C PRO A 122 -7.50 -26.38 -9.88
N LEU A 123 -7.44 -25.04 -9.85
CA LEU A 123 -6.19 -24.34 -9.61
C LEU A 123 -5.63 -24.76 -8.24
N GLN A 124 -4.60 -25.59 -8.25
CA GLN A 124 -3.92 -26.03 -7.05
C GLN A 124 -2.57 -25.32 -6.93
N LEU A 125 -2.47 -24.43 -5.94
CA LEU A 125 -1.19 -23.86 -5.51
C LEU A 125 -0.44 -24.91 -4.68
N HIS A 126 0.89 -24.95 -4.80
CA HIS A 126 1.73 -25.77 -3.94
C HIS A 126 1.41 -25.49 -2.47
N LYS A 127 1.03 -26.53 -1.72
CA LYS A 127 0.46 -26.41 -0.37
C LYS A 127 1.36 -25.60 0.57
N GLY A 128 2.66 -25.87 0.56
CA GLY A 128 3.62 -25.14 1.39
C GLY A 128 3.68 -23.64 1.09
N LEU A 129 3.46 -23.21 -0.17
CA LEU A 129 3.39 -21.79 -0.50
C LEU A 129 2.10 -21.16 -0.01
N ALA A 130 0.97 -21.86 -0.19
CA ALA A 130 -0.34 -21.40 0.22
C ALA A 130 -0.41 -21.18 1.75
N ASP A 131 0.03 -22.18 2.51
CA ASP A 131 0.07 -22.12 3.98
C ASP A 131 0.99 -20.98 4.45
N ARG A 132 2.19 -20.87 3.85
CA ARG A 132 3.15 -19.82 4.18
C ARG A 132 2.68 -18.41 3.84
N CYS A 133 1.91 -18.23 2.76
CA CYS A 133 1.26 -16.97 2.43
C CYS A 133 0.24 -16.56 3.50
N ILE A 134 -0.55 -17.51 4.00
CA ILE A 134 -1.53 -17.24 5.08
C ILE A 134 -0.82 -16.84 6.37
N GLU A 135 0.19 -17.61 6.79
CA GLU A 135 0.98 -17.29 7.99
C GLU A 135 1.59 -15.89 7.89
N SER A 136 2.13 -15.53 6.72
CA SER A 136 2.74 -14.22 6.45
C SER A 136 1.75 -13.05 6.51
N LEU A 137 0.44 -13.28 6.36
CA LEU A 137 -0.57 -12.22 6.49
C LEU A 137 -0.79 -11.82 7.96
N GLU A 138 -0.63 -12.76 8.88
CA GLU A 138 -0.87 -12.56 10.31
C GLU A 138 0.39 -12.04 11.03
N GLU A 139 1.57 -12.27 10.46
CA GLU A 139 2.84 -11.82 11.01
C GLU A 139 2.98 -10.28 11.11
N GLN A 140 3.75 -9.86 12.12
CA GLN A 140 4.27 -8.50 12.26
C GLN A 140 5.79 -8.56 12.23
N ILE A 141 6.39 -8.03 11.16
CA ILE A 141 7.83 -8.12 10.91
C ILE A 141 8.44 -6.73 10.88
N PHE A 142 9.60 -6.60 11.53
CA PHE A 142 10.49 -5.47 11.32
C PHE A 142 11.32 -5.74 10.07
N PHE A 143 10.96 -5.05 8.99
CA PHE A 143 11.61 -5.22 7.70
C PHE A 143 13.04 -4.67 7.70
N ASP A 144 13.93 -5.26 6.92
CA ASP A 144 15.31 -4.79 6.84
C ASP A 144 15.38 -3.35 6.28
N GLU A 145 14.46 -3.00 5.38
CA GLU A 145 14.34 -1.68 4.76
C GLU A 145 14.11 -0.53 5.78
N ILE A 146 13.54 -0.80 6.96
CA ILE A 146 13.30 0.22 8.00
C ILE A 146 14.48 0.40 8.98
N SER A 147 15.53 -0.42 8.90
CA SER A 147 16.63 -0.44 9.87
C SER A 147 17.37 0.90 9.99
N ALA A 148 17.54 1.61 8.87
CA ALA A 148 18.17 2.92 8.83
C ALA A 148 17.33 3.99 9.58
N TYR A 149 16.01 3.91 9.46
CA TYR A 149 15.07 4.81 10.14
C TYR A 149 15.03 4.55 11.65
N VAL A 150 15.04 3.27 12.05
CA VAL A 150 15.19 2.89 13.46
C VAL A 150 16.49 3.48 14.03
N SER A 151 17.61 3.31 13.32
CA SER A 151 18.91 3.85 13.74
C SER A 151 18.89 5.37 13.88
N ARG A 152 18.22 6.07 12.94
CA ARG A 152 18.03 7.53 13.00
C ARG A 152 17.21 7.98 14.20
N VAL A 153 16.12 7.29 14.53
CA VAL A 153 15.34 7.54 15.74
C VAL A 153 16.19 7.36 17.00
N GLN A 154 16.93 6.25 17.08
CA GLN A 154 17.81 5.97 18.21
C GLN A 154 18.90 7.04 18.38
N TYR A 155 19.50 7.47 17.28
CA TYR A 155 20.51 8.53 17.29
C TYR A 155 19.93 9.87 17.79
N ASN A 156 18.83 10.32 17.19
CA ASN A 156 18.18 11.59 17.57
C ASN A 156 17.76 11.59 19.05
N PHE A 157 17.28 10.45 19.55
CA PHE A 157 16.90 10.32 20.95
C PHE A 157 18.11 10.33 21.89
N ARG A 158 19.22 9.65 21.55
CA ARG A 158 20.48 9.73 22.32
C ARG A 158 21.03 11.15 22.38
N GLU A 159 20.94 11.88 21.27
CA GLU A 159 21.32 13.29 21.18
C GLU A 159 20.45 14.19 22.06
N LEU A 160 19.14 13.92 22.13
CA LEU A 160 18.23 14.58 23.07
C LEU A 160 18.62 14.27 24.52
N LEU A 161 18.79 13.00 24.89
CA LEU A 161 19.19 12.61 26.25
C LEU A 161 20.51 13.24 26.68
N THR A 162 21.50 13.29 25.78
CA THR A 162 22.80 13.94 26.04
C THR A 162 22.61 15.43 26.33
N THR A 163 21.75 16.10 25.57
CA THR A 163 21.43 17.52 25.78
C THR A 163 20.78 17.76 27.14
N LEU A 164 19.84 16.89 27.54
CA LEU A 164 19.14 17.00 28.82
C LEU A 164 20.09 16.77 30.00
N ARG A 165 20.95 15.76 29.93
CA ARG A 165 21.93 15.43 30.97
C ARG A 165 22.99 16.53 31.15
N THR A 166 23.56 17.02 30.05
CA THR A 166 24.58 18.10 30.09
C THR A 166 24.02 19.40 30.67
N ASN A 167 22.76 19.73 30.36
CA ASN A 167 22.12 20.94 30.86
C ASN A 167 21.33 20.76 32.17
N LYS A 168 21.41 19.56 32.79
CA LYS A 168 20.71 19.22 34.05
C LYS A 168 19.20 19.52 34.01
N VAL A 169 18.57 19.29 32.85
CA VAL A 169 17.11 19.39 32.72
C VAL A 169 16.48 18.22 33.47
N GLN A 170 15.46 18.47 34.27
CA GLN A 170 14.75 17.40 34.98
C GLN A 170 13.89 16.60 34.00
N PHE A 171 13.99 15.27 34.04
CA PHE A 171 13.10 14.35 33.32
C PHE A 171 13.13 12.98 34.04
N ASN A 172 12.15 12.13 33.76
CA ASN A 172 12.13 10.76 34.29
C ASN A 172 13.18 9.85 33.60
N ASP A 173 14.32 9.62 34.25
CA ASP A 173 15.43 8.77 33.75
C ASP A 173 15.42 7.33 34.32
N THR A 174 14.43 6.97 35.14
CA THR A 174 14.43 5.71 35.93
C THR A 174 14.56 4.45 35.08
N GLU A 175 13.95 4.42 33.90
CA GLU A 175 13.98 3.25 33.00
C GLU A 175 15.07 3.30 31.93
N LEU A 176 15.86 4.38 31.87
CA LEU A 176 16.78 4.66 30.77
C LEU A 176 18.25 4.38 31.12
N THR A 177 18.59 4.32 32.41
CA THR A 177 19.97 4.15 32.87
C THR A 177 20.54 2.80 32.40
N GLY A 178 21.73 2.81 31.79
CA GLY A 178 22.44 1.61 31.35
C GLY A 178 21.97 1.00 30.03
N LYS A 179 20.96 1.57 29.36
CA LYS A 179 20.45 1.07 28.07
C LYS A 179 21.10 1.77 26.87
N THR A 180 21.35 1.01 25.81
CA THR A 180 21.90 1.50 24.54
C THR A 180 20.85 1.61 23.43
N VAL A 181 19.73 0.89 23.57
CA VAL A 181 18.58 0.87 22.66
C VAL A 181 17.31 1.17 23.44
N TYR A 182 16.47 2.05 22.89
CA TYR A 182 15.27 2.57 23.53
C TYR A 182 14.02 2.16 22.77
N THR A 183 12.98 1.73 23.47
CA THR A 183 11.70 1.35 22.85
C THR A 183 10.87 2.58 22.52
N PHE A 184 9.94 2.49 21.55
CA PHE A 184 9.05 3.61 21.24
C PHE A 184 8.25 4.12 22.44
N PRO A 185 7.70 3.26 23.32
CA PRO A 185 7.04 3.73 24.54
C PRO A 185 7.95 4.55 25.44
N GLN A 186 9.22 4.14 25.61
CA GLN A 186 10.20 4.89 26.41
C GLN A 186 10.49 6.26 25.79
N ILE A 187 10.72 6.30 24.47
CA ILE A 187 10.96 7.55 23.73
C ILE A 187 9.76 8.50 23.89
N ASN A 188 8.54 8.00 23.66
CA ASN A 188 7.33 8.80 23.76
C ASN A 188 7.04 9.29 25.18
N SER A 189 7.30 8.47 26.20
CA SER A 189 7.14 8.85 27.61
C SER A 189 8.04 10.02 27.98
N VAL A 190 9.32 9.97 27.60
CA VAL A 190 10.29 11.05 27.87
C VAL A 190 9.90 12.32 27.13
N ILE A 191 9.54 12.21 25.86
CA ILE A 191 9.10 13.37 25.09
C ILE A 191 7.83 14.00 25.70
N TYR A 192 6.89 13.18 26.19
CA TYR A 192 5.69 13.64 26.87
C TYR A 192 6.04 14.39 28.16
N ASP A 193 6.87 13.82 29.03
CA ASP A 193 7.31 14.46 30.28
C ASP A 193 8.02 15.80 30.01
N LEU A 194 8.91 15.85 29.02
CA LEU A 194 9.60 17.09 28.65
C LEU A 194 8.63 18.20 28.23
N GLN A 195 7.59 17.87 27.46
CA GLN A 195 6.64 18.85 26.97
C GLN A 195 5.64 19.32 28.02
N HIS A 196 5.17 18.40 28.85
CA HIS A 196 4.11 18.67 29.81
C HIS A 196 4.63 19.04 31.21
N ARG A 197 5.94 18.97 31.45
CA ARG A 197 6.55 19.33 32.73
C ARG A 197 7.74 20.26 32.55
N SER A 198 8.84 19.78 31.97
CA SER A 198 10.12 20.46 32.01
C SER A 198 10.14 21.75 31.18
N LEU A 199 9.59 21.72 29.96
CA LEU A 199 9.48 22.90 29.10
C LEU A 199 8.52 23.95 29.65
N ILE A 200 7.40 23.54 30.25
CA ILE A 200 6.46 24.48 30.89
C ILE A 200 7.17 25.20 32.04
N GLU A 201 7.87 24.46 32.89
CA GLU A 201 8.61 25.03 34.01
C GLU A 201 9.76 25.95 33.57
N MET A 202 10.50 25.57 32.52
CA MET A 202 11.55 26.42 31.95
C MET A 202 10.99 27.70 31.33
N LYS A 203 9.86 27.63 30.61
CA LYS A 203 9.18 28.81 30.05
C LYS A 203 8.62 29.73 31.13
N ARG A 204 8.07 29.17 32.21
CA ARG A 204 7.63 29.93 33.39
C ARG A 204 8.80 30.72 34.00
N LYS A 205 9.94 30.07 34.24
CA LYS A 205 11.16 30.71 34.74
C LYS A 205 11.71 31.78 33.79
N LEU A 206 11.56 31.61 32.48
CA LEU A 206 11.95 32.62 31.51
C LEU A 206 11.07 33.87 31.63
N ASN A 207 9.75 33.70 31.78
CA ASN A 207 8.78 34.81 31.88
C ASN A 207 8.85 35.55 33.23
N GLU A 208 9.21 34.87 34.32
CA GLU A 208 9.39 35.49 35.64
C GLU A 208 10.65 36.35 35.74
N ASN A 209 11.65 36.09 34.88
CA ASN A 209 12.88 36.85 34.86
C ASN A 209 12.70 38.22 34.18
N ARG A 210 12.82 39.30 34.96
CA ARG A 210 12.76 40.69 34.45
C ARG A 210 13.89 41.06 33.48
N LYS A 211 14.97 40.28 33.41
CA LYS A 211 16.11 40.45 32.49
C LYS A 211 16.11 39.36 31.43
N PRO A 212 16.52 39.64 30.18
CA PRO A 212 16.55 38.64 29.12
C PRO A 212 17.56 37.53 29.44
N ASN A 213 17.08 36.35 29.80
CA ASN A 213 17.92 35.17 30.01
C ASN A 213 18.12 34.44 28.67
N THR A 214 19.00 34.99 27.84
CA THR A 214 19.29 34.48 26.49
C THR A 214 19.74 33.01 26.50
N LYS A 215 20.48 32.60 27.54
CA LYS A 215 20.96 31.21 27.70
C LYS A 215 19.81 30.24 27.97
N LEU A 216 18.84 30.62 28.82
CA LEU A 216 17.66 29.78 29.06
C LEU A 216 16.76 29.74 27.83
N LYS A 217 16.59 30.87 27.14
CA LYS A 217 15.83 30.94 25.89
C LYS A 217 16.43 30.02 24.82
N SER A 218 17.74 30.08 24.58
CA SER A 218 18.40 29.22 23.60
C SER A 218 18.37 27.74 23.98
N LEU A 219 18.41 27.42 25.28
CA LEU A 219 18.24 26.04 25.75
C LEU A 219 16.83 25.51 25.48
N ILE A 220 15.79 26.32 25.72
CA ILE A 220 14.39 25.95 25.42
C ILE A 220 14.24 25.67 23.93
N GLU A 221 14.69 26.59 23.08
CA GLU A 221 14.64 26.44 21.62
C GLU A 221 15.38 25.17 21.15
N CYS A 222 16.58 24.90 21.68
CA CYS A 222 17.36 23.71 21.37
C CYS A 222 16.66 22.40 21.78
N VAL A 223 16.06 22.34 22.97
CA VAL A 223 15.31 21.16 23.42
C VAL A 223 14.05 20.95 22.60
N GLU A 224 13.31 22.02 22.28
CA GLU A 224 12.12 21.95 21.43
C GLU A 224 12.46 21.46 20.02
N GLU A 225 13.56 21.94 19.44
CA GLU A 225 14.07 21.50 18.15
C GLU A 225 14.42 20.01 18.17
N LYS A 226 15.18 19.54 19.17
CA LYS A 226 15.55 18.11 19.28
C LYS A 226 14.34 17.20 19.51
N ILE A 227 13.33 17.66 20.26
CA ILE A 227 12.05 16.94 20.40
C ILE A 227 11.34 16.85 19.05
N LEU A 228 11.26 17.95 18.32
CA LEU A 228 10.61 18.01 17.01
C LEU A 228 11.29 17.07 16.01
N ILE A 229 12.62 17.09 15.93
CA ILE A 229 13.41 16.21 15.06
C ILE A 229 13.20 14.74 15.42
N THR A 230 13.20 14.41 16.71
CA THR A 230 12.99 13.04 17.19
C THR A 230 11.57 12.56 16.84
N ARG A 231 10.55 13.40 17.06
CA ARG A 231 9.16 13.08 16.70
C ARG A 231 8.96 12.88 15.21
N ARG A 232 9.53 13.76 14.38
CA ARG A 232 9.47 13.59 12.92
C ARG A 232 10.05 12.25 12.50
N ALA A 233 11.24 11.91 13.00
CA ALA A 233 11.86 10.62 12.70
C ALA A 233 11.00 9.41 13.13
N VAL A 234 10.30 9.50 14.28
CA VAL A 234 9.36 8.45 14.73
C VAL A 234 8.15 8.36 13.79
N THR A 235 7.58 9.50 13.38
CA THR A 235 6.46 9.53 12.43
C THR A 235 6.85 8.95 11.09
N ASP A 236 7.99 9.35 10.52
CA ASP A 236 8.50 8.85 9.24
C ASP A 236 8.67 7.32 9.27
N LEU A 237 9.24 6.80 10.36
CA LEU A 237 9.42 5.37 10.58
C LEU A 237 8.08 4.62 10.66
N ASN A 238 7.09 5.16 11.37
CA ASN A 238 5.76 4.55 11.46
C ASN A 238 5.03 4.54 10.12
N GLN A 239 5.12 5.63 9.35
CA GLN A 239 4.57 5.72 8.00
C GLN A 239 5.20 4.67 7.08
N LEU A 240 6.53 4.59 7.07
CA LEU A 240 7.24 3.63 6.22
C LEU A 240 6.96 2.17 6.63
N THR A 241 6.92 1.89 7.93
CA THR A 241 6.55 0.56 8.45
C THR A 241 5.15 0.16 8.00
N THR A 242 4.21 1.10 8.07
CA THR A 242 2.82 0.87 7.65
C THR A 242 2.74 0.65 6.15
N SER A 243 3.42 1.47 5.34
CA SER A 243 3.47 1.35 3.89
C SER A 243 3.99 -0.02 3.44
N TYR A 244 5.15 -0.47 3.96
CA TYR A 244 5.67 -1.82 3.63
C TYR A 244 4.75 -2.94 4.11
N SER A 245 4.17 -2.83 5.30
CA SER A 245 3.23 -3.84 5.80
C SER A 245 1.99 -3.93 4.90
N ILE A 246 1.45 -2.81 4.43
CA ILE A 246 0.31 -2.78 3.53
C ILE A 246 0.68 -3.43 2.20
N GLY A 247 1.80 -3.01 1.58
CA GLY A 247 2.25 -3.54 0.30
C GLY A 247 2.51 -5.05 0.31
N VAL A 248 3.17 -5.57 1.36
CA VAL A 248 3.40 -7.02 1.52
C VAL A 248 2.08 -7.77 1.68
N LYS A 249 1.23 -7.34 2.63
CA LYS A 249 0.00 -8.07 2.96
C LYS A 249 -1.02 -8.00 1.83
N SER A 250 -1.15 -6.86 1.14
CA SER A 250 -2.05 -6.72 -0.01
C SER A 250 -1.60 -7.58 -1.17
N SER A 251 -0.29 -7.66 -1.43
CA SER A 251 0.29 -8.51 -2.48
C SER A 251 0.07 -10.00 -2.19
N LEU A 252 0.29 -10.43 -0.94
CA LEU A 252 0.03 -11.81 -0.50
C LEU A 252 -1.45 -12.16 -0.63
N ALA A 253 -2.34 -11.31 -0.10
CA ALA A 253 -3.78 -11.51 -0.21
C ALA A 253 -4.24 -11.55 -1.68
N SER A 254 -3.71 -10.67 -2.53
CA SER A 254 -4.00 -10.64 -3.97
C SER A 254 -3.55 -11.93 -4.67
N SER A 255 -2.40 -12.50 -4.27
CA SER A 255 -1.94 -13.79 -4.79
C SER A 255 -2.89 -14.93 -4.42
N LEU A 256 -3.35 -14.99 -3.18
CA LEU A 256 -4.28 -16.02 -2.69
C LEU A 256 -5.67 -15.91 -3.36
N ILE A 257 -6.15 -14.69 -3.59
CA ILE A 257 -7.39 -14.43 -4.34
C ILE A 257 -7.28 -14.98 -5.76
N GLU A 258 -6.16 -14.74 -6.45
CA GLU A 258 -5.94 -15.20 -7.82
C GLU A 258 -5.95 -16.74 -7.92
N TRP A 259 -5.35 -17.41 -6.93
CA TRP A 259 -5.38 -18.87 -6.81
C TRP A 259 -6.72 -19.43 -6.30
N ARG A 260 -7.69 -18.57 -5.95
CA ARG A 260 -8.95 -18.93 -5.29
C ARG A 260 -8.75 -19.73 -3.99
N PHE A 261 -7.59 -19.58 -3.35
CA PHE A 261 -7.24 -20.21 -2.08
C PHE A 261 -7.57 -19.26 -0.94
N LEU A 262 -8.76 -19.39 -0.37
CA LEU A 262 -9.27 -18.49 0.67
C LEU A 262 -9.43 -19.23 2.00
N PRO A 263 -8.94 -18.69 3.13
CA PRO A 263 -9.22 -19.22 4.46
C PRO A 263 -10.70 -19.10 4.81
N ASP A 264 -11.15 -19.89 5.80
CA ASP A 264 -12.53 -19.86 6.30
C ASP A 264 -12.92 -18.47 6.81
N ARG A 265 -12.00 -17.82 7.52
CA ARG A 265 -12.14 -16.43 7.96
C ARG A 265 -11.64 -15.52 6.86
N LEU A 266 -12.52 -14.70 6.28
CA LEU A 266 -12.18 -13.85 5.12
C LEU A 266 -11.49 -12.53 5.49
N SER A 267 -11.54 -12.11 6.76
CA SER A 267 -10.96 -10.83 7.21
C SER A 267 -9.45 -10.68 6.93
N PRO A 268 -8.60 -11.70 7.12
CA PRO A 268 -7.17 -11.64 6.77
C PRO A 268 -6.90 -11.44 5.27
N ILE A 269 -7.87 -11.70 4.39
CA ILE A 269 -7.75 -11.43 2.95
C ILE A 269 -8.35 -10.08 2.59
N ILE A 270 -9.56 -9.78 3.07
CA ILE A 270 -10.28 -8.55 2.73
C ILE A 270 -9.54 -7.32 3.26
N LYS A 271 -9.07 -7.37 4.52
CA LYS A 271 -8.50 -6.20 5.18
C LYS A 271 -7.23 -5.68 4.47
N PRO A 272 -6.22 -6.52 4.15
CA PRO A 272 -5.03 -6.03 3.44
C PRO A 272 -5.33 -5.39 2.08
N VAL A 273 -6.25 -5.96 1.31
CA VAL A 273 -6.64 -5.41 -0.01
C VAL A 273 -7.36 -4.07 0.16
N MET A 274 -8.28 -3.97 1.14
CA MET A 274 -8.99 -2.72 1.46
C MET A 274 -8.06 -1.65 2.03
N ASP A 275 -7.12 -2.01 2.89
CA ASP A 275 -6.13 -1.09 3.46
C ASP A 275 -5.23 -0.51 2.36
N SER A 276 -4.80 -1.33 1.39
CA SER A 276 -4.04 -0.86 0.20
C SER A 276 -4.88 0.06 -0.68
N ILE A 277 -6.15 -0.25 -0.96
CA ILE A 277 -7.02 0.68 -1.70
C ILE A 277 -7.13 2.05 -0.99
N LYS A 278 -7.16 2.06 0.35
CA LYS A 278 -7.33 3.27 1.14
C LYS A 278 -6.05 4.10 1.31
N GLN A 279 -4.89 3.46 1.49
CA GLN A 279 -3.69 4.10 2.03
C GLN A 279 -2.42 3.89 1.19
N GLU A 280 -2.49 3.16 0.06
CA GLU A 280 -1.33 2.93 -0.80
C GLU A 280 -0.98 4.18 -1.61
N ASP A 281 0.26 4.66 -1.48
CA ASP A 281 0.75 5.84 -2.22
C ASP A 281 1.04 5.51 -3.70
N ASN A 282 1.40 4.27 -3.99
CA ASN A 282 1.71 3.83 -5.36
C ASN A 282 0.44 3.47 -6.12
N GLU A 283 0.06 4.29 -7.10
CA GLU A 283 -1.13 4.09 -7.94
C GLU A 283 -1.17 2.71 -8.61
N GLN A 284 -0.03 2.19 -9.07
CA GLN A 284 0.02 0.88 -9.73
C GLN A 284 -0.32 -0.25 -8.74
N LEU A 285 0.19 -0.18 -7.51
CA LEU A 285 -0.13 -1.15 -6.46
C LEU A 285 -1.58 -1.01 -6.01
N GLN A 286 -2.06 0.22 -5.80
CA GLN A 286 -3.44 0.52 -5.43
C GLN A 286 -4.43 -0.03 -6.48
N ARG A 287 -4.14 0.17 -7.77
CA ARG A 287 -4.94 -0.36 -8.88
C ARG A 287 -4.89 -1.89 -8.95
N GLY A 288 -3.74 -2.50 -8.64
CA GLY A 288 -3.59 -3.95 -8.52
C GLY A 288 -4.47 -4.54 -7.41
N SER A 289 -4.50 -3.88 -6.24
CA SER A 289 -5.39 -4.22 -5.12
C SER A 289 -6.86 -4.07 -5.50
N ALA A 290 -7.25 -2.98 -6.18
CA ALA A 290 -8.61 -2.78 -6.68
C ALA A 290 -9.05 -3.88 -7.65
N SER A 291 -8.19 -4.26 -8.61
CA SER A 291 -8.46 -5.36 -9.53
C SER A 291 -8.63 -6.69 -8.80
N SER A 292 -7.79 -6.95 -7.80
CA SER A 292 -7.88 -8.18 -6.98
C SER A 292 -9.15 -8.19 -6.12
N LEU A 293 -9.60 -7.03 -5.62
CA LEU A 293 -10.88 -6.92 -4.90
C LEU A 293 -12.07 -7.27 -5.79
N VAL A 294 -12.08 -6.83 -7.05
CA VAL A 294 -13.14 -7.19 -8.00
C VAL A 294 -13.18 -8.71 -8.20
N LYS A 295 -12.03 -9.36 -8.35
CA LYS A 295 -11.96 -10.84 -8.44
C LYS A 295 -12.50 -11.51 -7.18
N LEU A 296 -12.19 -10.98 -6.00
CA LEU A 296 -12.73 -11.48 -4.74
C LEU A 296 -14.25 -11.32 -4.65
N LEU A 297 -14.80 -10.20 -5.10
CA LEU A 297 -16.25 -9.98 -5.15
C LEU A 297 -16.92 -10.98 -6.10
N ASN A 298 -16.32 -11.28 -7.26
CA ASN A 298 -16.82 -12.32 -8.16
C ASN A 298 -16.87 -13.70 -7.46
N ILE A 299 -15.83 -14.07 -6.69
CA ILE A 299 -15.82 -15.30 -5.89
C ILE A 299 -16.97 -15.30 -4.87
N PHE A 300 -17.25 -14.16 -4.22
CA PHE A 300 -18.37 -14.07 -3.27
C PHE A 300 -19.73 -14.16 -3.95
N CYS A 301 -19.90 -13.57 -5.13
CA CYS A 301 -21.10 -13.72 -5.94
C CYS A 301 -21.33 -15.19 -6.32
N GLU A 302 -20.30 -15.90 -6.78
CA GLU A 302 -20.37 -17.34 -7.09
C GLU A 302 -20.78 -18.19 -5.88
N ARG A 303 -20.23 -17.91 -4.69
CA ARG A 303 -20.59 -18.59 -3.44
C ARG A 303 -22.05 -18.34 -3.07
N THR A 304 -22.50 -17.10 -3.20
CA THR A 304 -23.88 -16.68 -2.88
C THR A 304 -24.88 -17.29 -3.87
N TYR A 305 -24.51 -17.39 -5.15
CA TYR A 305 -25.33 -18.05 -6.17
C TYR A 305 -25.44 -19.56 -5.92
N SER A 306 -24.34 -20.22 -5.55
CA SER A 306 -24.32 -21.67 -5.29
C SER A 306 -25.01 -22.05 -3.98
N ASN A 307 -24.98 -21.16 -2.98
CA ASN A 307 -25.65 -21.34 -1.70
C ASN A 307 -26.14 -19.99 -1.17
N SER A 308 -27.43 -19.70 -1.37
CA SER A 308 -28.06 -18.43 -1.00
C SER A 308 -28.11 -18.16 0.51
N VAL A 309 -27.86 -19.18 1.34
CA VAL A 309 -27.83 -19.05 2.81
C VAL A 309 -26.46 -18.57 3.29
N GLN A 310 -25.40 -18.72 2.48
CA GLN A 310 -24.05 -18.30 2.87
C GLN A 310 -23.92 -16.77 2.81
N SER A 311 -23.89 -16.12 3.98
CA SER A 311 -23.64 -14.69 4.07
C SER A 311 -22.23 -14.33 3.61
N THR A 312 -22.13 -13.41 2.66
CA THR A 312 -20.87 -12.83 2.18
C THR A 312 -20.80 -11.34 2.53
N PRO A 313 -19.61 -10.79 2.83
CA PRO A 313 -19.48 -9.40 3.28
C PRO A 313 -19.57 -8.37 2.13
N ILE A 314 -20.19 -8.71 1.00
CA ILE A 314 -20.24 -7.89 -0.22
C ILE A 314 -20.80 -6.49 0.07
N SER A 315 -21.98 -6.40 0.70
CA SER A 315 -22.62 -5.11 0.99
C SER A 315 -21.75 -4.22 1.89
N LYS A 316 -21.04 -4.82 2.86
CA LYS A 316 -20.13 -4.09 3.75
C LYS A 316 -18.91 -3.55 3.00
N ILE A 317 -18.33 -4.34 2.09
CA ILE A 317 -17.22 -3.91 1.25
C ILE A 317 -17.65 -2.75 0.35
N ILE A 318 -18.80 -2.86 -0.32
CA ILE A 318 -19.33 -1.80 -1.20
C ILE A 318 -19.58 -0.51 -0.40
N ASN A 319 -20.22 -0.58 0.77
CA ASN A 319 -20.45 0.60 1.61
C ASN A 319 -19.15 1.27 2.05
N ASN A 320 -18.10 0.50 2.35
CA ASN A 320 -16.79 1.07 2.65
C ASN A 320 -16.19 1.78 1.43
N LEU A 321 -16.28 1.20 0.23
CA LEU A 321 -15.79 1.82 -1.00
C LEU A 321 -16.54 3.13 -1.33
N ILE A 322 -17.86 3.15 -1.16
CA ILE A 322 -18.67 4.37 -1.30
C ILE A 322 -18.19 5.43 -0.29
N THR A 323 -17.96 5.03 0.95
CA THR A 323 -17.42 5.94 1.99
C THR A 323 -16.07 6.53 1.57
N TYR A 324 -15.17 5.72 1.00
CA TYR A 324 -13.86 6.18 0.54
C TYR A 324 -13.99 7.17 -0.62
N LEU A 325 -14.88 6.90 -1.58
CA LEU A 325 -15.14 7.79 -2.70
C LEU A 325 -15.66 9.17 -2.24
N CYS A 326 -16.48 9.20 -1.19
CA CYS A 326 -17.06 10.41 -0.62
C CYS A 326 -16.18 11.10 0.44
N SER A 327 -14.95 10.63 0.68
CA SER A 327 -14.11 11.15 1.77
C SER A 327 -13.43 12.49 1.46
N ASP A 328 -13.21 12.82 0.19
CA ASP A 328 -12.58 14.09 -0.20
C ASP A 328 -13.60 15.23 -0.17
N ARG A 329 -13.46 16.14 0.80
CA ARG A 329 -14.35 17.31 0.97
C ARG A 329 -14.27 18.31 -0.16
N ASN A 330 -13.17 18.34 -0.91
CA ASN A 330 -13.03 19.23 -2.07
C ASN A 330 -13.88 18.73 -3.25
N PHE A 331 -14.09 17.41 -3.33
CA PHE A 331 -14.84 16.76 -4.40
C PHE A 331 -16.29 16.42 -3.99
N THR A 332 -16.49 16.00 -2.74
CA THR A 332 -17.78 15.65 -2.13
C THR A 332 -18.01 16.51 -0.89
N PRO A 333 -18.66 17.69 -1.01
CA PRO A 333 -18.93 18.54 0.13
C PRO A 333 -19.95 17.89 1.09
N GLU A 334 -19.76 18.08 2.39
CA GLU A 334 -20.69 17.58 3.41
C GLU A 334 -22.00 18.38 3.38
N VAL A 335 -23.11 17.73 3.00
CA VAL A 335 -24.44 18.31 3.13
C VAL A 335 -24.89 18.17 4.58
N ARG A 336 -24.73 19.23 5.38
CA ARG A 336 -25.37 19.33 6.68
C ARG A 336 -26.82 19.76 6.47
N LEU A 337 -27.72 18.78 6.42
CA LEU A 337 -29.15 19.07 6.55
C LEU A 337 -29.37 19.58 7.97
N SER A 338 -29.65 20.88 8.12
CA SER A 338 -30.21 21.44 9.35
C SER A 338 -31.61 20.86 9.53
N ILE A 339 -31.70 19.63 10.02
CA ILE A 339 -32.95 19.15 10.62
C ILE A 339 -32.98 19.81 12.00
N ASP A 340 -33.43 21.06 12.01
CA ASP A 340 -33.84 21.72 13.24
C ASP A 340 -34.99 20.91 13.84
N ASN A 341 -34.67 20.08 14.82
CA ASN A 341 -35.65 19.55 15.77
C ASN A 341 -36.11 20.66 16.73
N ASN A 342 -36.56 21.80 16.19
CA ASN A 342 -37.20 22.87 16.94
C ASN A 342 -38.71 22.84 16.69
N ASN A 343 -39.37 21.84 17.26
CA ASN A 343 -40.75 22.00 17.67
C ASN A 343 -40.78 22.97 18.87
N LYS A 344 -40.85 24.28 18.58
CA LYS A 344 -41.67 25.28 19.29
C LYS A 344 -41.40 26.71 18.78
N ASN A 345 -42.46 27.22 18.14
CA ASN A 345 -42.97 28.59 18.17
C ASN A 345 -42.24 29.75 17.45
N ASN A 346 -43.08 30.42 16.65
CA ASN A 346 -43.16 31.83 16.30
C ASN A 346 -42.23 32.39 15.21
N GLY A 347 -42.85 32.58 14.03
CA GLY A 347 -42.94 33.84 13.28
C GLY A 347 -41.67 34.67 13.07
N GLY A 348 -41.29 34.85 11.80
CA GLY A 348 -40.39 35.91 11.37
C GLY A 348 -39.57 35.56 10.13
N ASP A 349 -39.92 36.24 9.04
CA ASP A 349 -39.17 36.57 7.81
C ASP A 349 -37.65 36.31 7.73
N GLY A 350 -37.17 35.93 6.52
CA GLY A 350 -35.74 35.91 6.11
C GLY A 350 -35.16 34.51 5.82
N ASP A 351 -35.05 34.00 4.59
CA ASP A 351 -34.21 34.40 3.44
C ASP A 351 -32.77 33.82 3.44
N LYS A 352 -32.37 33.31 2.25
CA LYS A 352 -30.99 33.27 1.68
C LYS A 352 -29.90 32.24 2.03
N THR A 353 -30.08 31.17 2.80
CA THR A 353 -28.93 30.24 3.07
C THR A 353 -28.80 29.04 2.13
N ASN A 354 -29.88 28.60 1.46
CA ASN A 354 -29.82 27.39 0.62
C ASN A 354 -29.20 27.60 -0.78
N ALA A 355 -29.21 28.83 -1.32
CA ALA A 355 -28.59 29.13 -2.61
C ALA A 355 -27.05 29.16 -2.53
N GLN A 356 -26.49 29.48 -1.36
CA GLN A 356 -25.05 29.72 -1.21
C GLN A 356 -24.21 28.44 -1.40
N TYR A 357 -24.72 27.27 -1.03
CA TYR A 357 -24.00 25.99 -1.19
C TYR A 357 -23.96 25.50 -2.64
N GLY A 358 -25.04 25.70 -3.40
CA GLY A 358 -25.04 25.45 -4.85
C GLY A 358 -24.09 26.39 -5.59
N ILE A 359 -24.00 27.64 -5.13
CA ILE A 359 -23.07 28.65 -5.69
C ILE A 359 -21.62 28.23 -5.46
N PHE A 360 -21.23 27.73 -4.27
CA PHE A 360 -19.84 27.30 -4.03
C PHE A 360 -19.41 26.09 -4.88
N ALA A 361 -20.31 25.11 -5.11
CA ALA A 361 -20.01 23.97 -5.98
C ALA A 361 -19.84 24.40 -7.45
N LEU A 362 -20.69 25.32 -7.93
CA LEU A 362 -20.59 25.91 -9.26
C LEU A 362 -19.34 26.77 -9.42
N GLU A 363 -18.99 27.57 -8.40
CA GLU A 363 -17.78 28.39 -8.39
C GLU A 363 -16.51 27.52 -8.41
N ASN A 364 -16.52 26.38 -7.72
CA ASN A 364 -15.39 25.45 -7.76
C ASN A 364 -15.28 24.69 -9.09
N MET A 365 -16.41 24.27 -9.68
CA MET A 365 -16.44 23.71 -11.04
C MET A 365 -15.97 24.73 -12.08
N GLN A 366 -16.37 26.00 -11.95
CA GLN A 366 -15.92 27.08 -12.81
C GLN A 366 -14.42 27.34 -12.66
N ARG A 367 -13.89 27.38 -11.42
CA ARG A 367 -12.46 27.53 -11.16
C ARG A 367 -11.63 26.39 -11.79
N ILE A 368 -12.10 25.15 -11.69
CA ILE A 368 -11.47 23.99 -12.33
C ILE A 368 -11.53 24.10 -13.86
N ALA A 369 -12.65 24.57 -14.42
CA ALA A 369 -12.78 24.81 -15.86
C ALA A 369 -11.86 25.94 -16.36
N GLU A 370 -11.71 27.01 -15.58
CA GLU A 370 -10.79 28.13 -15.87
C GLU A 370 -9.32 27.67 -15.84
N ILE A 371 -8.94 26.88 -14.84
CA ILE A 371 -7.59 26.28 -14.77
C ILE A 371 -7.35 25.38 -15.99
N ASN A 372 -8.30 24.51 -16.34
CA ASN A 372 -8.16 23.59 -17.48
C ASN A 372 -8.14 24.32 -18.83
N THR A 373 -8.90 25.41 -18.98
CA THR A 373 -8.86 26.24 -20.19
C THR A 373 -7.60 27.09 -20.28
N ALA A 374 -7.08 27.59 -19.15
CA ALA A 374 -5.78 28.26 -19.09
C ALA A 374 -4.63 27.31 -19.50
N LEU A 375 -4.62 26.08 -18.98
CA LEU A 375 -3.64 25.05 -19.37
C LEU A 375 -3.73 24.69 -20.86
N ARG A 376 -4.95 24.63 -21.43
CA ARG A 376 -5.14 24.44 -22.89
C ARG A 376 -4.62 25.63 -23.72
N ARG A 377 -4.78 26.87 -23.24
CA ARG A 377 -4.26 28.07 -23.92
C ARG A 377 -2.73 28.14 -23.84
N SER A 378 -2.12 27.72 -22.74
CA SER A 378 -0.65 27.66 -22.59
C SER A 378 0.00 26.66 -23.55
N ASN A 379 -0.63 25.49 -23.78
CA ASN A 379 -0.15 24.52 -24.76
C ASN A 379 -0.34 24.99 -26.22
N SER A 380 -1.38 25.80 -26.50
CA SER A 380 -1.61 26.38 -27.83
C SER A 380 -0.64 27.53 -28.16
N MET A 381 -0.26 28.35 -27.19
CA MET A 381 0.72 29.43 -27.39
C MET A 381 2.13 28.91 -27.67
N ASN A 382 2.52 27.77 -27.10
CA ASN A 382 3.82 27.16 -27.36
C ASN A 382 3.95 26.56 -28.78
N ILE A 383 2.83 26.24 -29.43
CA ILE A 383 2.83 25.74 -30.83
C ILE A 383 2.98 26.91 -31.82
N LYS A 384 2.38 28.08 -31.55
CA LYS A 384 2.54 29.27 -32.41
C LYS A 384 3.95 29.87 -32.37
N ASN A 385 4.62 29.83 -31.22
CA ASN A 385 6.00 30.34 -31.12
C ASN A 385 7.06 29.44 -31.80
N ARG A 386 6.75 28.18 -32.11
CA ARG A 386 7.65 27.31 -32.90
C ARG A 386 7.53 27.52 -34.42
N GLN A 387 6.41 28.05 -34.91
CA GLN A 387 6.23 28.32 -36.34
C GLN A 387 6.84 29.66 -36.80
N ASN A 388 7.18 30.57 -35.89
CA ASN A 388 7.74 31.88 -36.23
C ASN A 388 9.28 31.95 -36.28
N ASN A 389 10.00 30.83 -36.06
CA ASN A 389 11.47 30.77 -36.07
C ASN A 389 12.02 29.74 -37.10
N GLN A 390 11.47 29.73 -38.32
CA GLN A 390 12.14 29.11 -39.47
C GLN A 390 12.81 30.21 -40.31
N PRO A 391 14.10 30.08 -40.67
CA PRO A 391 14.74 31.03 -41.59
C PRO A 391 14.15 30.85 -43.01
N PRO A 392 14.22 31.88 -43.86
CA PRO A 392 13.68 31.78 -45.22
C PRO A 392 14.55 30.83 -46.05
N ASP A 393 13.94 29.78 -46.61
CA ASP A 393 14.54 28.96 -47.65
C ASP A 393 14.54 29.76 -48.97
N ASP A 394 15.74 29.98 -49.49
CA ASP A 394 15.97 30.50 -50.84
C ASP A 394 15.38 29.53 -51.88
N THR A 395 14.37 30.00 -52.60
CA THR A 395 13.98 29.43 -53.89
C THR A 395 14.93 29.95 -54.98
N THR A 396 15.67 29.07 -55.64
CA THR A 396 15.95 29.20 -57.09
C THR A 396 16.40 27.86 -57.69
N THR A 397 15.70 27.50 -58.78
CA THR A 397 15.94 26.45 -59.80
C THR A 397 15.79 24.98 -59.43
#